data_AF-A0A6N7M6P9-F1
#
_entry.id   AF-A0A6N7M6P9-F1
#
_cell.length_a   1.000
_cell.length_b   1.000
_cell.length_c   1.000
_cell.angle_alpha   90.00
_cell.angle_beta   90.00
_cell.angle_gamma   90.00
#
_symmetry.space_group_name_H-M   'P 1'
#
loop_
_entity.id
_entity.type
_entity.pdbx_description
1 polymer ?
#
loop_
_entity_poly.entity_id
_entity_poly.type
_entity_poly.pdbx_seq_one_letter_code
_entity_poly.pdbx_strand_id
1 'polypeptide(L)' 'LGGHCNLIERLAGRIIENLSDLIDEGELIVRVRKPKAPLDTPFNTVEVELRRTINK' A
#
# COMPACT_ATOMS: atom_id res chain seq x y z
N LEU A 1 13.99 5.01 12.78
CA LEU A 1 13.57 6.00 11.75
C LEU A 1 12.06 5.86 11.50
N GLY A 2 11.24 6.41 12.41
CA GLY A 2 9.78 6.36 12.31
C GLY A 2 9.24 7.64 11.68
N GLY A 3 9.38 7.79 10.36
CA GLY A 3 8.74 8.89 9.64
C GLY A 3 7.23 8.64 9.59
N HIS A 4 6.43 9.60 10.06
CA HIS A 4 4.97 9.53 9.97
C HIS A 4 4.54 9.38 8.51
N CYS A 5 4.04 8.19 8.13
CA CYS A 5 3.36 7.98 6.86
C CYS A 5 1.95 8.57 6.99
N ASN A 6 1.80 9.85 6.65
CA ASN A 6 0.51 10.55 6.74
C ASN A 6 -0.55 10.03 5.75
N LEU A 7 -0.14 9.26 4.74
CA LEU A 7 -0.99 8.71 3.68
C LEU A 7 -0.79 7.20 3.56
N ILE A 8 -1.90 6.45 3.44
CA ILE A 8 -1.88 4.99 3.29
C ILE A 8 -1.35 4.56 1.91
N GLU A 9 -1.47 5.44 0.91
CA GLU A 9 -0.87 5.34 -0.42
C GLU A 9 0.66 5.35 -0.34
N ARG A 10 1.23 6.26 0.45
CA ARG A 10 2.68 6.32 0.66
C ARG A 10 3.20 5.08 1.37
N LEU A 11 2.43 4.54 2.32
CA LEU A 11 2.78 3.27 2.96
C LEU A 11 2.77 2.12 1.95
N ALA A 12 1.71 2.00 1.14
CA ALA A 12 1.62 0.98 0.10
C ALA A 12 2.79 1.08 -0.90
N GLY A 13 3.14 2.30 -1.34
CA GLY A 13 4.26 2.54 -2.25
C GLY A 13 5.60 2.10 -1.67
N ARG A 14 5.89 2.44 -0.41
CA ARG A 14 7.13 2.02 0.28
C ARG A 14 7.23 0.49 0.41
N ILE A 15 6.10 -0.18 0.66
CA ILE A 15 6.07 -1.65 0.70
C ILE A 15 6.42 -2.20 -0.69
N ILE A 16 5.83 -1.65 -1.76
CA ILE A 16 6.15 -2.05 -3.14
C ILE A 16 7.62 -1.85 -3.45
N GLU A 17 8.20 -0.68 -3.12
CA GLU A 17 9.62 -0.40 -3.36
C GLU A 17 10.50 -1.44 -2.67
N ASN A 18 10.30 -1.66 -1.37
CA ASN A 18 11.10 -2.60 -0.58
C ASN A 18 10.97 -4.05 -1.05
N LEU A 19 9.79 -4.48 -1.51
CA LEU A 19 9.56 -5.86 -1.94
C LEU A 19 9.90 -6.07 -3.41
N SER A 20 9.86 -5.02 -4.23
CA SER A 20 10.15 -5.12 -5.67
C SER A 20 11.57 -5.61 -5.92
N ASP A 21 12.52 -5.31 -5.05
CA ASP A 21 13.91 -5.77 -5.15
C ASP A 21 14.06 -7.28 -4.92
N LEU A 22 13.10 -7.92 -4.24
CA LEU A 22 13.13 -9.34 -3.86
C LEU A 22 12.48 -10.29 -4.88
N ILE A 23 11.89 -9.74 -5.95
CA ILE A 23 11.14 -10.49 -6.95
C ILE A 23 11.77 -10.21 -8.32
N ASP A 24 11.98 -11.28 -9.11
CA ASP A 24 12.60 -11.18 -10.44
C ASP A 24 11.56 -10.91 -11.54
N GLU A 25 10.43 -11.62 -11.49
CA GLU A 25 9.33 -11.48 -12.44
C GLU A 25 7.98 -11.78 -11.75
N GLY A 26 6.94 -11.01 -12.09
CA GLY A 26 5.57 -11.27 -11.63
C GLY A 26 4.75 -10.01 -11.36
N GLU A 27 3.61 -10.17 -10.69
CA GLU A 27 2.77 -9.07 -10.24
C GLU A 27 2.83 -8.94 -8.71
N LEU A 28 3.22 -7.77 -8.22
CA LEU A 28 3.17 -7.43 -6.81
C LEU A 28 1.90 -6.59 -6.53
N ILE A 29 1.03 -7.13 -5.69
CA ILE A 29 -0.20 -6.46 -5.25
C ILE A 29 -0.09 -6.16 -3.76
N VAL A 30 -0.16 -4.88 -3.40
CA VAL A 30 -0.13 -4.42 -2.00
C VAL A 30 -1.45 -3.75 -1.66
N ARG A 31 -2.11 -4.26 -0.60
CA ARG A 31 -3.39 -3.75 -0.10
C ARG A 31 -3.23 -3.24 1.32
N VAL A 32 -3.50 -1.95 1.53
CA VAL A 32 -3.44 -1.30 2.85
C VAL A 32 -4.85 -0.91 3.27
N ARG A 33 -5.31 -1.50 4.38
CA ARG A 33 -6.66 -1.30 4.93
C ARG A 33 -6.66 -0.37 6.13
N LYS A 34 -7.61 0.56 6.17
CA LYS A 34 -7.89 1.46 7.29
C LYS A 34 -9.36 1.30 7.72
N PRO A 35 -9.66 0.29 8.58
CA PRO A 35 -11.03 -0.03 9.00
C PRO A 35 -11.64 0.96 10.00
N LYS A 36 -10.84 1.87 10.58
CA LYS A 36 -11.29 2.91 11.50
C LYS A 36 -10.90 4.29 10.98
N ALA A 37 -11.11 4.52 9.68
CA ALA A 37 -10.86 5.83 9.10
C ALA A 37 -11.84 6.84 9.71
N PRO A 38 -11.38 7.98 10.24
CA PRO A 38 -12.26 9.02 10.77
C PRO A 38 -12.91 9.75 9.59
N LEU A 39 -13.96 9.15 9.04
CA LEU A 39 -14.71 9.68 7.91
C LEU A 39 -16.12 10.00 8.37
N ASP A 40 -16.66 11.12 7.91
CA ASP A 40 -18.06 11.50 8.12
C ASP A 40 -19.01 10.79 7.12
N THR A 41 -18.58 9.63 6.60
CA THR A 41 -19.31 8.81 5.62
C THR A 41 -19.40 7.37 6.11
N PRO A 42 -20.48 6.62 5.77
CA PRO A 42 -20.76 5.31 6.36
C PRO A 42 -19.96 4.17 5.69
N PHE A 43 -18.64 4.34 5.55
CA PHE A 43 -17.76 3.28 5.06
C PHE A 43 -17.20 2.48 6.23
N ASN A 44 -17.31 1.15 6.17
CA ASN A 44 -16.72 0.26 7.16
C ASN A 44 -15.18 0.23 7.11
N THR A 45 -14.60 0.52 5.95
CA THR A 45 -13.15 0.58 5.76
C THR A 45 -12.81 1.43 4.54
N VAL A 46 -11.63 2.03 4.58
CA VAL A 46 -10.93 2.53 3.38
C VAL A 46 -9.85 1.52 3.04
N GLU A 47 -9.63 1.26 1.76
CA GLU A 47 -8.52 0.43 1.28
C GLU A 47 -7.82 1.14 0.13
N VAL A 48 -6.49 1.07 0.12
CA VAL A 48 -5.68 1.39 -1.04
C VAL A 48 -5.05 0.10 -1.56
N GLU A 49 -5.21 -0.14 -2.85
CA GLU A 49 -4.56 -1.22 -3.57
C GLU A 49 -3.60 -0.62 -4.60
N LEU A 50 -2.33 -1.01 -4.53
CA LEU A 50 -1.34 -0.72 -5.55
C LEU A 50 -0.91 -2.02 -6.22
N ARG A 51 -0.81 -1.99 -7.54
CA ARG A 51 -0.35 -3.10 -8.35
C ARG A 51 0.89 -2.68 -9.12
N ARG A 52 1.90 -3.54 -9.14
CA ARG A 52 3.12 -3.32 -9.91
C ARG A 52 3.52 -4.60 -10.62
N THR A 53 3.59 -4.55 -11.94
CA THR A 53 4.24 -5.58 -12.74
C THR A 53 5.75 -5.42 -12.60
N ILE A 54 6.44 -6.50 -12.24
CA ILE A 54 7.89 -6.60 -12.14
C ILE A 54 8.37 -7.47 -13.29
N ASN A 55 9.31 -6.96 -14.06
CA ASN A 55 10.03 -7.68 -15.10
C ASN A 55 11.43 -7.07 -15.16
N LYS A 56 12.42 -7.75 -14.58
CA LYS A 56 13.80 -7.26 -14.42
C LYS A 56 14.76 -7.89 -15.40
#